data_AF-A0A8T4M2R1-F1
#
_entry.id   AF-A0A8T4M2R1-F1
#
_cell.length_a   1.000
_cell.length_b   1.000
_cell.length_c   1.000
_cell.angle_alpha   90.00
_cell.angle_beta   90.00
_cell.angle_gamma   90.00
#
_symmetry.space_group_name_H-M   'P 1'
#
loop_
_entity.id
_entity.type
_entity.pdbx_description
1 polymer ?
#
loop_
_entity_poly.entity_id
_entity_poly.type
_entity_poly.pdbx_seq_one_letter_code
_entity_poly.pdbx_strand_id
1 'polypeptide(L)'
;MHHIEAEVLIANVLKRREKVSIRELIDIEEKITKKFSSINILLSNSTIYFAIQYYPEIFKWNDKYIQRTEKYNDICNDHYLDSLLNYQIPENLKSEFLSSIAEYAK
;
A
#
# COMPACT_ATOMS: atom_id res chain seq x y z
N MET A 1 -10.41 0.44 15.90
CA MET A 1 -10.32 0.50 14.43
C MET A 1 -8.88 0.80 14.08
N HIS A 2 -8.27 0.00 13.21
CA HIS A 2 -6.88 0.13 12.80
C HIS A 2 -6.82 0.96 11.53
N HIS A 3 -6.02 2.02 11.57
CA HIS A 3 -5.82 2.91 10.43
C HIS A 3 -4.55 2.49 9.71
N ILE A 4 -4.69 2.26 8.40
CA ILE A 4 -3.58 1.90 7.53
C ILE A 4 -3.33 3.06 6.59
N GLU A 5 -2.07 3.49 6.54
CA GLU A 5 -1.66 4.61 5.69
C GLU A 5 -1.62 4.21 4.21
N ALA A 6 -1.79 5.20 3.33
CA ALA A 6 -1.86 4.97 1.89
C ALA A 6 -0.57 4.33 1.34
N GLU A 7 0.61 4.74 1.81
CA GLU A 7 1.90 4.18 1.39
C GLU A 7 2.00 2.68 1.66
N VAL A 8 1.33 2.17 2.71
CA VAL A 8 1.34 0.74 3.03
C VAL A 8 0.56 -0.04 1.98
N LEU A 9 -0.61 0.44 1.59
CA LEU A 9 -1.38 -0.19 0.52
C LEU A 9 -0.60 -0.11 -0.81
N ILE A 10 -0.11 1.07 -1.17
CA ILE A 10 0.64 1.31 -2.41
C ILE A 10 1.87 0.39 -2.48
N ALA A 11 2.66 0.32 -1.40
CA ALA A 11 3.83 -0.55 -1.32
C ALA A 11 3.45 -2.00 -1.58
N ASN A 12 2.46 -2.53 -0.88
CA ASN A 12 2.12 -3.96 -0.99
C ASN A 12 1.53 -4.33 -2.35
N VAL A 13 0.80 -3.42 -3.00
CA VAL A 13 0.38 -3.62 -4.40
C VAL A 13 1.59 -3.62 -5.34
N LEU A 14 2.52 -2.68 -5.16
CA LEU A 14 3.73 -2.57 -5.98
C LEU A 14 4.79 -3.64 -5.70
N LYS A 15 4.70 -4.40 -4.60
CA LYS A 15 5.52 -5.62 -4.40
C LYS A 15 5.25 -6.68 -5.48
N ARG A 16 4.06 -6.66 -6.10
CA ARG A 16 3.62 -7.62 -7.12
C ARG A 16 3.53 -7.04 -8.52
N ARG A 17 3.45 -5.71 -8.64
CA ARG A 17 3.22 -4.99 -9.90
C ARG A 17 4.23 -3.86 -10.05
N GLU A 18 4.58 -3.54 -11.29
CA GLU A 18 5.47 -2.40 -11.54
C GLU A 18 4.77 -1.04 -11.37
N LYS A 19 3.45 -1.03 -11.53
CA LYS A 19 2.62 0.17 -11.49
C LYS A 19 1.19 -0.12 -11.03
N VAL A 20 0.53 0.90 -10.51
CA VAL A 20 -0.88 0.87 -10.08
C VAL A 20 -1.54 2.22 -10.33
N SER A 21 -2.80 2.24 -10.80
CA SER A 21 -3.59 3.46 -10.91
C SER A 21 -4.35 3.78 -9.62
N ILE A 22 -4.77 5.05 -9.44
CA ILE A 22 -5.60 5.45 -8.28
C ILE A 22 -6.88 4.62 -8.21
N ARG A 23 -7.52 4.35 -9.36
CA ARG A 23 -8.76 3.57 -9.41
C ARG A 23 -8.56 2.15 -8.89
N GLU A 24 -7.47 1.49 -9.29
CA GLU A 24 -7.15 0.15 -8.80
C GLU A 24 -6.89 0.15 -7.28
N LEU A 25 -6.24 1.19 -6.75
CA LEU A 25 -6.05 1.32 -5.30
C LEU A 25 -7.39 1.46 -4.56
N ILE A 26 -8.32 2.26 -5.09
CA ILE A 26 -9.67 2.39 -4.53
C ILE A 26 -10.40 1.05 -4.57
N ASP A 27 -10.39 0.36 -5.71
CA ASP A 27 -11.05 -0.95 -5.84
C ASP A 27 -10.47 -2.00 -4.87
N ILE A 28 -9.16 -1.96 -4.60
CA ILE A 28 -8.51 -2.85 -3.61
C ILE A 28 -8.89 -2.42 -2.19
N GLU A 29 -8.89 -1.13 -1.89
CA GLU A 29 -9.28 -0.58 -0.59
C GLU A 29 -10.69 -1.01 -0.20
N GLU A 30 -11.67 -0.80 -1.09
CA GLU A 30 -13.06 -1.18 -0.83
C GLU A 30 -13.21 -2.68 -0.52
N LYS A 31 -12.49 -3.55 -1.25
CA LYS A 31 -12.50 -5.00 -1.00
C LYS A 31 -11.89 -5.36 0.34
N ILE A 32 -10.79 -4.71 0.72
CA ILE A 32 -10.12 -4.94 2.00
C ILE A 32 -10.99 -4.44 3.15
N THR A 33 -11.49 -3.20 3.09
CA THR A 33 -12.35 -2.62 4.13
C THR A 33 -13.65 -3.41 4.30
N LYS A 34 -14.21 -3.96 3.22
CA LYS A 34 -15.36 -4.88 3.28
C LYS A 34 -15.04 -6.21 3.95
N LYS A 35 -13.84 -6.76 3.73
CA LYS A 35 -13.41 -8.03 4.31
C LYS A 35 -13.00 -7.89 5.77
N PHE A 36 -12.34 -6.79 6.14
CA PHE A 36 -11.80 -6.54 7.46
C PHE A 36 -12.51 -5.35 8.11
N SER A 37 -13.60 -5.62 8.83
CA SER A 37 -14.41 -4.58 9.49
C SER A 37 -13.65 -3.75 10.54
N SER A 38 -12.50 -4.23 11.01
CA SER A 38 -11.63 -3.54 11.98
C SER A 38 -10.54 -2.69 11.33
N ILE A 39 -10.37 -2.76 10.00
CA ILE A 39 -9.34 -2.08 9.24
C ILE A 39 -9.96 -0.98 8.39
N ASN A 40 -9.35 0.20 8.40
CA ASN A 40 -9.69 1.29 7.52
C ASN A 40 -8.42 1.82 6.85
N ILE A 41 -8.37 1.84 5.53
CA ILE A 41 -7.23 2.38 4.79
C ILE A 41 -7.50 3.85 4.50
N LEU A 42 -6.58 4.72 4.90
CA LEU A 42 -6.66 6.17 4.70
C LEU A 42 -6.28 6.54 3.26
N LEU A 43 -7.08 6.09 2.30
CA LEU A 43 -6.85 6.30 0.88
C LEU A 43 -7.65 7.50 0.36
N SER A 44 -6.94 8.54 -0.05
CA SER A 44 -7.48 9.71 -0.73
C SER A 44 -6.45 10.25 -1.72
N ASN A 45 -6.85 11.11 -2.65
CA ASN A 45 -5.90 11.74 -3.56
C ASN A 45 -4.78 12.49 -2.80
N SER A 46 -5.11 13.12 -1.67
CA SER A 46 -4.13 13.83 -0.84
C SER A 46 -3.14 12.89 -0.16
N THR A 47 -3.62 11.78 0.44
CA THR A 47 -2.73 10.81 1.11
C THR A 47 -1.85 10.06 0.11
N ILE A 48 -2.38 9.75 -1.09
CA ILE A 48 -1.59 9.20 -2.20
C ILE A 48 -0.51 10.20 -2.64
N TYR A 49 -0.87 11.47 -2.81
CA TYR A 49 0.08 12.51 -3.19
C TYR A 49 1.18 12.67 -2.13
N PHE A 50 0.80 12.69 -0.84
CA PHE A 50 1.75 12.75 0.27
C PHE A 50 2.66 11.53 0.31
N ALA A 51 2.15 10.31 0.12
CA ALA A 51 2.98 9.12 0.07
C ALA A 51 4.10 9.24 -0.99
N ILE A 52 3.79 9.83 -2.15
CA ILE A 52 4.76 10.02 -3.23
C ILE A 52 5.73 11.17 -2.92
N GLN A 53 5.27 12.24 -2.27
CA GLN A 53 6.15 13.36 -1.87
C GLN A 53 7.07 13.03 -0.70
N TYR A 54 6.61 12.23 0.27
CA TYR A 54 7.40 11.83 1.43
C TYR A 54 8.36 10.68 1.12
N TYR A 55 8.00 9.82 0.17
CA TYR A 55 8.83 8.68 -0.24
C TYR A 55 9.16 8.71 -1.74
N PRO A 56 9.75 9.79 -2.27
CA PRO A 56 10.08 9.92 -3.70
C PRO A 56 11.15 8.93 -4.15
N GLU A 57 11.92 8.38 -3.22
CA GLU A 57 12.88 7.30 -3.45
C GLU A 57 12.23 5.93 -3.56
N ILE A 58 10.95 5.76 -3.21
CA ILE A 58 10.21 4.50 -3.29
C ILE A 58 9.14 4.56 -4.39
N PHE A 59 8.42 5.68 -4.47
CA PHE A 59 7.31 5.88 -5.38
C PHE A 59 7.55 7.05 -6.32
N LYS A 60 7.05 6.93 -7.55
CA LYS A 60 7.02 8.04 -8.51
C LYS A 60 5.70 8.08 -9.27
N TRP A 61 5.29 9.28 -9.66
CA TRP A 61 4.23 9.48 -10.64
C TRP A 61 4.76 9.19 -12.05
N ASN A 62 4.00 8.41 -12.81
CA ASN A 62 4.15 8.25 -14.25
C ASN A 62 2.77 8.35 -14.92
N ASP A 63 2.48 9.52 -15.48
CA ASP A 63 1.18 9.89 -16.03
C ASP A 63 0.02 9.60 -15.06
N LYS A 64 -0.72 8.52 -15.30
CA LYS A 64 -1.92 8.11 -14.54
C LYS A 64 -1.63 7.02 -13.51
N TYR A 65 -0.36 6.64 -13.36
CA TYR A 65 0.06 5.53 -12.52
C TYR A 65 1.06 5.97 -11.47
N ILE A 66 1.00 5.28 -10.33
CA ILE A 66 2.06 5.26 -9.33
C ILE A 66 2.96 4.08 -9.69
N GLN A 67 4.26 4.29 -9.71
CA GLN A 67 5.26 3.26 -10.01
C GLN A 67 6.30 3.16 -8.92
N ARG A 68 6.92 1.98 -8.83
CA ARG A 68 8.16 1.79 -8.09
C ARG A 68 9.31 2.57 -8.74
N THR A 69 10.19 3.11 -7.93
CA THR A 69 11.50 3.59 -8.36
C THR A 69 12.48 2.42 -8.48
N GLU A 70 13.71 2.70 -8.93
CA GLU A 70 14.79 1.70 -8.96
C GLU A 70 15.24 1.28 -7.56
N LYS A 71 15.16 2.19 -6.58
CA LYS A 71 15.53 1.96 -5.17
C LYS A 71 14.46 1.24 -4.36
N TYR A 72 13.29 1.00 -4.95
CA TYR A 72 12.16 0.38 -4.24
C TYR A 72 12.56 -0.91 -3.54
N ASN A 73 13.23 -1.83 -4.25
CA ASN A 73 13.60 -3.13 -3.67
C ASN A 73 14.62 -2.97 -2.53
N ASP A 74 15.60 -2.09 -2.68
CA ASP A 74 16.62 -1.86 -1.65
C ASP A 74 15.95 -1.36 -0.36
N ILE A 75 15.04 -0.39 -0.47
CA ILE A 75 14.41 0.24 0.70
C ILE A 75 13.30 -0.63 1.30
N CYS A 76 12.52 -1.31 0.46
CA CYS A 76 11.42 -2.15 0.92
C CYS A 76 11.89 -3.50 1.47
N ASN A 77 13.10 -3.97 1.11
CA ASN A 77 13.71 -5.14 1.72
C ASN A 77 14.37 -4.81 3.06
N ASP A 78 14.85 -3.57 3.25
CA ASP A 78 15.58 -3.11 4.45
C ASP A 78 14.65 -2.68 5.62
N HIS A 79 13.52 -3.36 5.83
CA HIS A 79 12.65 -3.26 7.01
C HIS A 79 11.74 -2.04 7.19
N TYR A 80 11.89 -0.91 6.49
CA TYR A 80 11.12 0.31 6.84
C TYR A 80 9.60 0.18 6.60
N LEU A 81 9.18 -0.22 5.39
CA LEU A 81 7.76 -0.41 5.08
C LEU A 81 7.14 -1.61 5.80
N ASP A 82 7.94 -2.66 6.02
CA ASP A 82 7.52 -3.81 6.83
C ASP A 82 7.36 -3.42 8.32
N SER A 83 8.15 -2.46 8.82
CA SER A 83 7.96 -1.89 10.15
C SER A 83 6.67 -1.08 10.25
N LEU A 84 6.36 -0.21 9.28
CA LEU A 84 5.09 0.52 9.22
C LEU A 84 3.88 -0.43 9.22
N LEU A 85 3.92 -1.49 8.41
CA LEU A 85 2.95 -2.58 8.43
C LEU A 85 2.83 -3.21 9.82
N ASN A 86 3.96 -3.44 10.49
CA ASN A 86 4.00 -4.09 11.78
C ASN A 86 3.35 -3.28 12.91
N TYR A 87 3.36 -1.95 12.81
CA TYR A 87 2.75 -1.04 13.77
C TYR A 87 1.26 -0.78 13.50
N GLN A 88 0.83 -0.83 12.24
CA GLN A 88 -0.54 -0.43 11.86
C GLN A 88 -1.54 -1.58 11.88
N ILE A 89 -1.08 -2.82 11.74
CA ILE A 89 -1.95 -4.00 11.60
C ILE A 89 -1.72 -4.98 12.75
N PRO A 90 -2.78 -5.45 13.44
CA PRO A 90 -2.66 -6.51 14.45
C PRO A 90 -2.01 -7.77 13.91
N GLU A 91 -1.09 -8.38 14.68
CA GLU A 91 -0.33 -9.56 14.26
C GLU A 91 -1.22 -10.70 13.73
N ASN A 92 -2.35 -10.94 14.40
CA ASN A 92 -3.31 -11.98 14.02
C ASN A 92 -4.04 -11.71 12.70
N LEU A 93 -4.00 -10.48 12.17
CA LEU A 93 -4.63 -10.11 10.90
C LEU A 93 -3.62 -9.93 9.75
N LYS A 94 -2.32 -9.75 10.06
CA LYS A 94 -1.29 -9.41 9.07
C LYS A 94 -1.24 -10.37 7.89
N SER A 95 -1.13 -11.67 8.15
CA SER A 95 -0.99 -12.69 7.10
C SER A 95 -2.20 -12.69 6.16
N GLU A 96 -3.41 -12.59 6.72
CA GLU A 96 -4.64 -12.60 5.93
C GLU A 96 -4.80 -11.30 5.15
N PHE A 97 -4.48 -10.16 5.77
CA PHE A 97 -4.50 -8.85 5.12
C PHE A 97 -3.56 -8.81 3.91
N LEU A 98 -2.30 -9.20 4.08
CA LEU A 98 -1.30 -9.23 3.01
C LEU A 98 -1.68 -10.20 1.89
N SER A 99 -2.24 -11.37 2.26
CA SER A 99 -2.74 -12.34 1.27
C SER A 99 -3.91 -11.79 0.47
N SER A 100 -4.81 -11.03 1.11
CA SER A 100 -5.96 -10.41 0.45
C SER A 100 -5.53 -9.30 -0.51
N ILE A 101 -4.56 -8.46 -0.12
CA ILE A 101 -3.97 -7.48 -1.05
C ILE A 101 -3.34 -8.22 -2.23
N ALA A 102 -2.55 -9.27 -1.98
CA ALA A 102 -1.91 -10.03 -3.04
C ALA A 102 -2.92 -10.72 -3.98
N GLU A 103 -4.10 -11.10 -3.49
CA GLU A 103 -5.21 -11.62 -4.30
C GLU A 103 -5.85 -10.53 -5.16
N TYR A 104 -6.15 -9.37 -4.58
CA TYR A 104 -6.82 -8.27 -5.27
C TYR A 104 -5.91 -7.47 -6.20
N ALA A 105 -4.60 -7.58 -5.99
CA ALA A 105 -3.54 -7.05 -6.84
C ALA A 105 -3.04 -8.06 -7.90
N LYS A 106 -3.79 -9.11 -8.23
CA LYS A 106 -3.56 -9.94 -9.43
C LYS A 106 -4.12 -9.27 -10.66
#